data_AF-A0AAE3D998-F1
#
_entry.id   AF-A0AAE3D998-F1
#
_cell.length_a   1.000
_cell.length_b   1.000
_cell.length_c   1.000
_cell.angle_alpha   90.00
_cell.angle_beta   90.00
_cell.angle_gamma   90.00
#
_symmetry.space_group_name_H-M   'P 1'
#
loop_
_entity.id
_entity.type
_entity.pdbx_description
1 polymer ?
#
loop_
_entity_poly.entity_id
_entity_poly.type
_entity_poly.pdbx_seq_one_letter_code
_entity_poly.pdbx_strand_id
1 'polypeptide(L)'
;FSTVKEFTVEAGRADSITREKLEVLYRHQVSRISVNPQTMKQETLDIIGRKASVEQVLTAYRLAREVGFDNINMDLILGLPGELEADVQRTIEKIVELAPDSLTVHSLAIKRASRLNQWIQENGVSMLHNTDETMKIAAAGAEKLGMKPYYLYRQKNMSGNFENTGYARPGKYGLYNILIMEEKQTIVALGAGSITKRVFPDGRIERCDNVKDVGLYIEKIDEMIERKKELFAE
;
A
#
# COMPACT_ATOMS: atom_id res chain seq x y z
N PHE A 1 15.16 19.77 5.42
CA PHE A 1 13.86 19.31 4.89
C PHE A 1 12.86 20.45 4.62
N SER A 2 13.28 21.72 4.51
CA SER A 2 12.36 22.88 4.37
C SER A 2 11.50 22.88 3.10
N THR A 3 11.88 22.12 2.08
CA THR A 3 11.15 22.01 0.80
C THR A 3 10.32 20.72 0.69
N VAL A 4 10.44 19.78 1.63
CA VAL A 4 9.71 18.52 1.58
C VAL A 4 8.25 18.76 1.94
N LYS A 5 7.35 18.47 0.98
CA LYS A 5 5.90 18.64 1.15
C LYS A 5 5.25 17.45 1.86
N GLU A 6 5.78 16.26 1.65
CA GLU A 6 5.27 15.02 2.23
C GLU A 6 6.45 14.06 2.46
N PHE A 7 6.50 13.46 3.65
CA PHE A 7 7.43 12.38 3.96
C PHE A 7 6.64 11.20 4.50
N THR A 8 6.57 10.13 3.71
CA THR A 8 5.78 8.93 4.01
C THR A 8 6.65 7.70 4.22
N VAL A 9 6.27 6.83 5.13
CA VAL A 9 6.92 5.51 5.30
C VAL A 9 5.89 4.38 5.29
N GLU A 10 6.12 3.40 4.41
CA GLU A 10 5.33 2.18 4.36
C GLU A 10 5.78 1.20 5.46
N ALA A 11 5.11 1.24 6.61
CA ALA A 11 5.29 0.28 7.70
C ALA A 11 4.27 -0.87 7.63
N GLY A 12 3.89 -1.28 6.42
CA GLY A 12 2.77 -2.21 6.17
C GLY A 12 2.93 -3.65 6.70
N ARG A 13 4.02 -3.94 7.42
CA ARG A 13 4.27 -5.20 8.11
C ARG A 13 4.26 -4.96 9.61
N ALA A 14 3.15 -5.30 10.26
CA ALA A 14 2.99 -5.10 11.70
C ALA A 14 4.07 -5.85 12.51
N ASP A 15 4.55 -7.00 12.04
CA ASP A 15 5.63 -7.77 12.65
C ASP A 15 7.01 -7.08 12.59
N SER A 16 7.13 -5.97 11.85
CA SER A 16 8.37 -5.19 11.75
C SER A 16 8.33 -3.85 12.50
N ILE A 17 7.16 -3.48 13.03
CA ILE A 17 6.94 -2.22 13.76
C ILE A 17 7.37 -2.41 15.21
N THR A 18 8.24 -1.52 15.69
CA THR A 18 8.61 -1.42 17.11
C THR A 18 8.51 0.03 17.55
N ARG A 19 8.46 0.27 18.86
CA ARG A 19 8.34 1.63 19.43
C ARG A 19 9.53 2.48 19.00
N GLU A 20 10.72 1.93 19.08
CA GLU A 20 11.98 2.62 18.78
C GLU A 20 12.03 3.07 17.32
N LYS A 21 11.55 2.21 16.40
CA LYS A 21 11.44 2.59 14.98
C LYS A 21 10.45 3.73 14.79
N LEU A 22 9.26 3.64 15.40
CA LEU A 22 8.25 4.69 15.31
C LEU A 22 8.76 6.02 15.88
N GLU A 23 9.45 6.00 17.02
CA GLU A 23 10.05 7.20 17.63
C GLU A 23 11.16 7.79 16.76
N VAL A 24 11.95 6.97 16.07
CA VAL A 24 12.91 7.45 15.06
C VAL A 24 12.17 8.14 13.92
N LEU A 25 11.16 7.49 13.33
CA LEU A 25 10.39 8.08 12.23
C LEU A 25 9.73 9.41 12.65
N TYR A 26 9.13 9.45 13.84
CA TYR A 26 8.46 10.62 14.38
C TYR A 26 9.44 11.78 14.63
N ARG A 27 10.60 11.51 15.25
CA ARG A 27 11.67 12.51 15.45
C ARG A 27 12.20 13.09 14.13
N HIS A 28 12.20 12.30 13.07
CA HIS A 28 12.58 12.73 11.72
C HIS A 28 11.44 13.33 10.90
N GLN A 29 10.30 13.66 11.54
CA GLN A 29 9.16 14.35 10.93
C GLN A 29 8.54 13.58 9.76
N VAL A 30 8.51 12.24 9.85
CA VAL A 30 7.68 11.44 8.95
C VAL A 30 6.22 11.81 9.18
N SER A 31 5.60 12.38 8.15
CA SER A 31 4.26 12.97 8.20
C SER A 31 3.13 11.96 8.02
N ARG A 32 3.42 10.76 7.48
CA ARG A 32 2.44 9.70 7.22
C ARG A 32 3.09 8.34 7.29
N ILE A 33 2.39 7.37 7.88
CA ILE A 33 2.79 5.96 7.86
C ILE A 33 1.64 5.07 7.43
N SER A 34 1.96 3.82 7.07
CA SER A 34 0.97 2.78 6.78
C SER A 34 1.10 1.62 7.77
N VAL A 35 -0.02 1.13 8.31
CA VAL A 35 -0.11 -0.06 9.16
C VAL A 35 -1.17 -0.98 8.56
N ASN A 36 -0.76 -2.02 7.85
CA ASN A 36 -1.65 -2.66 6.88
C ASN A 36 -2.11 -4.06 7.33
N PRO A 37 -3.38 -4.22 7.78
CA PRO A 37 -3.92 -5.51 8.17
C PRO A 37 -4.11 -6.44 6.98
N GLN A 38 -4.39 -5.91 5.78
CA GLN A 38 -4.94 -6.62 4.62
C GLN A 38 -6.37 -7.13 4.87
N THR A 39 -6.59 -7.83 5.99
CA THR A 39 -7.89 -8.28 6.52
C THR A 39 -7.79 -8.42 8.04
N MET A 40 -8.92 -8.40 8.73
CA MET A 40 -8.99 -8.69 10.18
C MET A 40 -9.40 -10.15 10.47
N LYS A 41 -9.36 -11.04 9.47
CA LYS A 41 -9.60 -12.48 9.64
C LYS A 41 -8.29 -13.25 9.70
N GLN A 42 -7.98 -13.81 10.87
CA GLN A 42 -6.69 -14.47 11.11
C GLN A 42 -6.47 -15.68 10.18
N GLU A 43 -7.50 -16.50 9.98
CA GLU A 43 -7.43 -17.68 9.13
C GLU A 43 -7.05 -17.31 7.68
N THR A 44 -7.58 -16.19 7.19
CA THR A 44 -7.24 -15.68 5.86
C THR A 44 -5.80 -15.21 5.77
N LEU A 45 -5.29 -14.51 6.80
CA LEU A 45 -3.88 -14.10 6.88
C LEU A 45 -2.95 -15.31 6.81
N ASP A 46 -3.29 -16.38 7.52
CA ASP A 46 -2.52 -17.62 7.54
C ASP A 46 -2.50 -18.28 6.15
N ILE A 47 -3.66 -18.37 5.48
CA ILE A 47 -3.78 -18.92 4.11
C ILE A 47 -2.90 -18.16 3.12
N ILE A 48 -2.92 -16.82 3.14
CA ILE A 48 -2.11 -16.02 2.21
C ILE A 48 -0.64 -15.89 2.63
N GLY A 49 -0.27 -16.49 3.76
CA GLY A 49 1.10 -16.56 4.27
C GLY A 49 1.61 -15.26 4.89
N ARG A 50 0.72 -14.43 5.46
CA ARG A 50 1.12 -13.31 6.31
C ARG A 50 1.52 -13.84 7.68
N LYS A 51 2.69 -13.41 8.17
CA LYS A 51 3.21 -13.84 9.48
C LYS A 51 2.64 -13.04 10.65
N ALA A 52 2.16 -11.82 10.39
CA ALA A 52 1.61 -10.97 11.43
C ALA A 52 0.19 -11.40 11.78
N SER A 53 -0.13 -11.47 13.06
CA SER A 53 -1.49 -11.71 13.54
C SER A 53 -2.33 -10.44 13.56
N VAL A 54 -3.65 -10.59 13.61
CA VAL A 54 -4.59 -9.47 13.80
C VAL A 54 -4.23 -8.66 15.05
N GLU A 55 -3.91 -9.33 16.16
CA GLU A 55 -3.54 -8.64 17.41
C GLU A 55 -2.23 -7.84 17.28
N GLN A 56 -1.25 -8.34 16.50
CA GLN A 56 -0.03 -7.58 16.23
C GLN A 56 -0.33 -6.32 15.42
N VAL A 57 -1.30 -6.36 14.49
CA VAL A 57 -1.72 -5.16 13.75
C VAL A 57 -2.39 -4.16 14.69
N LEU A 58 -3.30 -4.60 15.57
CA LEU A 58 -3.95 -3.75 16.56
C LEU A 58 -2.92 -3.09 17.49
N THR A 59 -1.95 -3.88 17.97
CA THR A 59 -0.85 -3.39 18.82
C THR A 59 0.01 -2.37 18.08
N ALA A 60 0.42 -2.65 16.84
CA ALA A 60 1.23 -1.74 16.04
C ALA A 60 0.51 -0.42 15.75
N TYR A 61 -0.80 -0.47 15.47
CA TYR A 61 -1.62 0.72 15.25
C TYR A 61 -1.72 1.59 16.51
N ARG A 62 -2.05 0.98 17.66
CA ARG A 62 -2.12 1.68 18.96
C ARG A 62 -0.79 2.33 19.30
N LEU A 63 0.31 1.60 19.12
CA LEU A 63 1.65 2.10 19.36
C LEU A 63 1.99 3.31 18.48
N ALA A 64 1.63 3.27 17.19
CA ALA A 64 1.82 4.42 16.31
C ALA A 64 1.02 5.65 16.77
N ARG A 65 -0.24 5.46 17.22
CA ARG A 65 -1.04 6.54 17.81
C ARG A 65 -0.41 7.09 19.08
N GLU A 66 0.07 6.23 19.98
CA GLU A 66 0.73 6.62 21.22
C GLU A 66 2.00 7.44 20.99
N VAL A 67 2.79 7.11 19.97
CA VAL A 67 3.99 7.89 19.58
C VAL A 67 3.63 9.27 19.02
N GLY A 68 2.40 9.45 18.52
CA GLY A 68 1.87 10.73 18.06
C GLY A 68 1.53 10.79 16.57
N PHE A 69 1.55 9.66 15.84
CA PHE A 69 1.16 9.67 14.43
C PHE A 69 -0.35 9.97 14.28
N ASP A 70 -0.65 11.04 13.54
CA ASP A 70 -2.00 11.53 13.29
C ASP A 70 -2.41 11.36 11.80
N ASN A 71 -1.58 10.70 11.00
CA ASN A 71 -1.85 10.34 9.61
C ASN A 71 -1.39 8.90 9.35
N ILE A 72 -2.26 7.96 9.70
CA ILE A 72 -2.04 6.53 9.53
C ILE A 72 -2.96 6.00 8.44
N ASN A 73 -2.37 5.35 7.46
CA ASN A 73 -3.06 4.59 6.43
C ASN A 73 -3.20 3.13 6.80
N MET A 74 -4.29 2.50 6.37
CA MET A 74 -4.44 1.04 6.42
C MET A 74 -4.81 0.53 5.03
N ASP A 75 -4.09 -0.47 4.55
CA ASP A 75 -4.44 -1.16 3.30
C ASP A 75 -5.26 -2.44 3.58
N LEU A 76 -6.38 -2.56 2.88
CA LEU A 76 -7.23 -3.75 2.83
C LEU A 76 -7.14 -4.44 1.46
N ILE A 77 -7.33 -5.75 1.43
CA ILE A 77 -7.47 -6.52 0.20
C ILE A 77 -8.81 -7.24 0.24
N LEU A 78 -9.67 -6.96 -0.74
CA LEU A 78 -10.94 -7.64 -0.94
C LEU A 78 -10.78 -8.81 -1.90
N GLY A 79 -11.60 -9.84 -1.72
CA GLY A 79 -11.56 -11.06 -2.53
C GLY A 79 -10.48 -12.06 -2.12
N LEU A 80 -9.97 -11.97 -0.89
CA LEU A 80 -9.03 -12.95 -0.36
C LEU A 80 -9.70 -14.34 -0.22
N PRO A 81 -8.92 -15.43 -0.28
CA PRO A 81 -9.45 -16.79 -0.16
C PRO A 81 -10.27 -17.01 1.10
N GLY A 82 -11.44 -17.64 0.94
CA GLY A 82 -12.28 -18.05 2.07
C GLY A 82 -12.93 -16.88 2.82
N GLU A 83 -12.88 -15.67 2.27
CA GLU A 83 -13.67 -14.54 2.77
C GLU A 83 -15.01 -14.44 2.06
N LEU A 84 -16.05 -14.28 2.86
CA LEU A 84 -17.40 -13.93 2.41
C LEU A 84 -17.70 -12.47 2.75
N GLU A 85 -18.81 -11.94 2.26
CA GLU A 85 -19.25 -10.57 2.56
C GLU A 85 -19.33 -10.28 4.08
N ALA A 86 -19.75 -11.27 4.88
CA ALA A 86 -19.78 -11.15 6.33
C ALA A 86 -18.38 -11.00 6.97
N ASP A 87 -17.33 -11.59 6.37
CA ASP A 87 -15.94 -11.41 6.82
C ASP A 87 -15.43 -10.01 6.49
N VAL A 88 -15.76 -9.51 5.29
CA VAL A 88 -15.44 -8.14 4.88
C VAL A 88 -16.15 -7.13 5.78
N GLN A 89 -17.43 -7.35 6.09
CA GLN A 89 -18.20 -6.53 7.01
C GLN A 89 -17.55 -6.45 8.39
N ARG A 90 -17.16 -7.59 8.99
CA ARG A 90 -16.43 -7.62 10.27
C ARG A 90 -15.09 -6.89 10.20
N THR A 91 -14.36 -7.07 9.10
CA THR A 91 -13.09 -6.37 8.87
C THR A 91 -13.30 -4.85 8.86
N ILE A 92 -14.30 -4.37 8.13
CA ILE A 92 -14.61 -2.95 8.06
C ILE A 92 -15.10 -2.39 9.40
N GLU A 93 -15.90 -3.14 10.16
CA GLU A 93 -16.29 -2.74 11.52
C GLU A 93 -15.07 -2.49 12.41
N LYS A 94 -14.07 -3.38 12.37
CA LYS A 94 -12.80 -3.18 13.09
C LYS A 94 -11.99 -1.99 12.59
N ILE A 95 -11.97 -1.75 11.27
CA ILE A 95 -11.32 -0.55 10.72
C ILE A 95 -12.02 0.73 11.20
N VAL A 96 -13.36 0.74 11.26
CA VAL A 96 -14.12 1.86 11.78
C VAL A 96 -13.84 2.09 13.26
N GLU A 97 -13.75 1.02 14.07
CA GLU A 97 -13.35 1.10 15.49
C GLU A 97 -11.95 1.70 15.67
N LEU A 98 -10.99 1.32 14.81
CA LEU A 98 -9.61 1.85 14.86
C LEU A 98 -9.53 3.31 14.40
N ALA A 99 -10.41 3.71 13.47
CA ALA A 99 -10.47 5.06 12.90
C ALA A 99 -9.12 5.56 12.34
N PRO A 100 -8.51 4.89 11.35
CA PRO A 100 -7.36 5.42 10.62
C PRO A 100 -7.71 6.73 9.89
N ASP A 101 -6.68 7.43 9.42
CA ASP A 101 -6.82 8.73 8.76
C ASP A 101 -6.97 8.58 7.24
N SER A 102 -6.47 7.48 6.70
CA SER A 102 -6.69 7.03 5.33
C SER A 102 -6.84 5.51 5.25
N LEU A 103 -7.53 5.06 4.21
CA LEU A 103 -7.83 3.66 3.93
C LEU A 103 -7.59 3.41 2.44
N THR A 104 -6.73 2.45 2.10
CA THR A 104 -6.64 1.97 0.71
C THR A 104 -7.36 0.64 0.60
N VAL A 105 -8.31 0.57 -0.32
CA VAL A 105 -9.04 -0.68 -0.62
C VAL A 105 -8.49 -1.23 -1.92
N HIS A 106 -7.84 -2.39 -1.83
CA HIS A 106 -7.36 -3.11 -2.99
C HIS A 106 -8.32 -4.23 -3.35
N SER A 107 -8.63 -4.37 -4.64
CA SER A 107 -9.18 -5.61 -5.17
C SER A 107 -8.06 -6.61 -5.41
N LEU A 108 -8.29 -7.88 -5.08
CA LEU A 108 -7.26 -8.91 -5.19
C LEU A 108 -6.66 -8.99 -6.60
N ALA A 109 -5.34 -8.90 -6.67
CA ALA A 109 -4.55 -9.17 -7.87
C ALA A 109 -3.62 -10.36 -7.62
N ILE A 110 -3.77 -11.42 -8.44
CA ILE A 110 -3.01 -12.66 -8.24
C ILE A 110 -1.61 -12.50 -8.85
N LYS A 111 -0.57 -12.64 -8.01
CA LYS A 111 0.83 -12.66 -8.46
C LYS A 111 1.31 -14.10 -8.66
N ARG A 112 1.94 -14.38 -9.81
CA ARG A 112 2.41 -15.74 -10.19
C ARG A 112 3.25 -16.44 -9.11
N ALA A 113 4.11 -15.71 -8.41
CA ALA A 113 5.00 -16.26 -7.37
C ALA A 113 4.45 -16.21 -5.94
N SER A 114 3.15 -15.93 -5.75
CA SER A 114 2.56 -15.83 -4.41
C SER A 114 2.09 -17.19 -3.88
N ARG A 115 2.12 -17.38 -2.56
CA ARG A 115 1.48 -18.54 -1.89
C ARG A 115 0.00 -18.67 -2.25
N LEU A 116 -0.68 -17.54 -2.42
CA LEU A 116 -2.04 -17.48 -2.94
C LEU A 116 -2.18 -18.18 -4.30
N ASN A 117 -1.22 -17.99 -5.23
CA ASN A 117 -1.27 -18.64 -6.53
C ASN A 117 -1.14 -20.17 -6.42
N GLN A 118 -0.31 -20.67 -5.49
CA GLN A 118 -0.21 -22.11 -5.19
C GLN A 118 -1.53 -22.63 -4.64
N TRP A 119 -2.10 -21.93 -3.65
CA TRP A 119 -3.37 -22.30 -3.04
C TRP A 119 -4.52 -22.36 -4.06
N ILE A 120 -4.58 -21.42 -5.01
CA ILE A 120 -5.58 -21.41 -6.09
C ILE A 120 -5.41 -22.60 -7.04
N GLN A 121 -4.17 -23.01 -7.33
CA GLN A 121 -3.92 -24.20 -8.17
C GLN A 121 -4.43 -25.48 -7.50
N GLU A 122 -4.40 -25.54 -6.17
CA GLU A 122 -4.86 -26.69 -5.38
C GLU A 122 -6.37 -26.68 -5.10
N ASN A 123 -6.97 -25.50 -4.88
CA ASN A 123 -8.34 -25.37 -4.36
C ASN A 123 -9.33 -24.73 -5.35
N GLY A 124 -8.85 -24.25 -6.49
CA GLY A 124 -9.68 -23.62 -7.53
C GLY A 124 -9.96 -22.13 -7.31
N VAL A 125 -10.24 -21.41 -8.40
CA VAL A 125 -10.47 -19.95 -8.42
C VAL A 125 -11.82 -19.56 -7.81
N SER A 126 -12.79 -20.46 -7.77
CA SER A 126 -14.16 -20.21 -7.28
C SER A 126 -14.24 -19.77 -5.81
N MET A 127 -13.15 -19.95 -5.06
CA MET A 127 -13.04 -19.57 -3.66
C MET A 127 -12.62 -18.10 -3.44
N LEU A 128 -12.42 -17.34 -4.51
CA LEU A 128 -12.15 -15.91 -4.47
C LEU A 128 -13.46 -15.14 -4.69
N HIS A 129 -13.96 -14.49 -3.65
CA HIS A 129 -15.21 -13.72 -3.71
C HIS A 129 -14.92 -12.21 -3.70
N ASN A 130 -14.77 -11.61 -4.87
CA ASN A 130 -14.72 -10.16 -5.01
C ASN A 130 -16.00 -9.69 -5.74
N THR A 131 -16.90 -9.02 -5.01
CA THR A 131 -18.23 -8.61 -5.50
C THR A 131 -18.42 -7.10 -5.37
N ASP A 132 -19.35 -6.53 -6.15
CA ASP A 132 -19.77 -5.14 -5.99
C ASP A 132 -20.21 -4.85 -4.55
N GLU A 133 -20.86 -5.81 -3.89
CA GLU A 133 -21.27 -5.74 -2.49
C GLU A 133 -20.09 -5.55 -1.53
N THR A 134 -18.99 -6.31 -1.69
CA THR A 134 -17.79 -6.12 -0.85
C THR A 134 -17.15 -4.74 -1.03
N MET A 135 -17.19 -4.18 -2.24
CA MET A 135 -16.73 -2.80 -2.50
C MET A 135 -17.65 -1.77 -1.83
N LYS A 136 -18.97 -1.96 -1.88
CA LYS A 136 -19.96 -1.09 -1.20
C LYS A 136 -19.75 -1.10 0.32
N ILE A 137 -19.49 -2.28 0.91
CA ILE A 137 -19.21 -2.41 2.34
C ILE A 137 -17.97 -1.57 2.72
N ALA A 138 -16.88 -1.69 1.96
CA ALA A 138 -15.67 -0.93 2.22
C ALA A 138 -15.86 0.59 2.05
N ALA A 139 -16.56 1.02 0.99
CA ALA A 139 -16.88 2.42 0.75
C ALA A 139 -17.76 3.01 1.87
N ALA A 140 -18.78 2.29 2.33
CA ALA A 140 -19.63 2.72 3.44
C ALA A 140 -18.85 2.84 4.76
N GLY A 141 -17.88 1.94 4.99
CA GLY A 141 -16.95 2.05 6.12
C GLY A 141 -16.09 3.31 6.08
N ALA A 142 -15.53 3.62 4.91
CA ALA A 142 -14.76 4.85 4.70
C ALA A 142 -15.61 6.12 4.92
N GLU A 143 -16.84 6.10 4.41
CA GLU A 143 -17.81 7.21 4.58
C GLU A 143 -18.15 7.45 6.06
N LYS A 144 -18.37 6.39 6.85
CA LYS A 144 -18.58 6.48 8.31
C LYS A 144 -17.42 7.16 9.04
N LEU A 145 -16.20 7.06 8.50
CA LEU A 145 -15.00 7.72 9.03
C LEU A 145 -14.81 9.15 8.51
N GLY A 146 -15.76 9.68 7.73
CA GLY A 146 -15.69 11.01 7.10
C GLY A 146 -14.68 11.07 5.96
N MET A 147 -14.30 9.93 5.38
CA MET A 147 -13.32 9.89 4.30
C MET A 147 -13.99 10.10 2.94
N LYS A 148 -13.21 10.66 2.00
CA LYS A 148 -13.60 10.77 0.60
C LYS A 148 -12.62 10.01 -0.28
N PRO A 149 -13.07 9.38 -1.38
CA PRO A 149 -12.16 8.86 -2.38
C PRO A 149 -11.33 10.00 -2.96
N TYR A 150 -10.03 9.78 -3.16
CA TYR A 150 -9.12 10.84 -3.63
C TYR A 150 -8.09 10.39 -4.67
N TYR A 151 -7.90 9.09 -4.85
CA TYR A 151 -7.20 8.53 -6.00
C TYR A 151 -7.74 7.12 -6.29
N LEU A 152 -7.59 6.71 -7.54
CA LEU A 152 -7.91 5.37 -8.01
C LEU A 152 -6.82 4.90 -8.96
N TYR A 153 -6.62 3.58 -9.01
CA TYR A 153 -5.75 2.99 -10.02
C TYR A 153 -6.09 1.52 -10.24
N ARG A 154 -5.64 0.98 -11.37
CA ARG A 154 -5.85 -0.42 -11.73
C ARG A 154 -4.53 -1.17 -11.81
N GLN A 155 -4.46 -2.35 -11.18
CA GLN A 155 -3.33 -3.26 -11.31
C GLN A 155 -3.50 -4.20 -12.50
N LYS A 156 -2.37 -4.60 -13.10
CA LYS A 156 -2.36 -5.72 -14.06
C LYS A 156 -2.73 -7.02 -13.33
N ASN A 157 -3.55 -7.87 -13.95
CA ASN A 157 -4.01 -9.17 -13.43
C ASN A 157 -4.91 -9.10 -12.18
N MET A 158 -5.79 -8.09 -12.12
CA MET A 158 -6.85 -8.06 -11.11
C MET A 158 -7.95 -9.07 -11.40
N SER A 159 -8.56 -9.63 -10.36
CA SER A 159 -9.82 -10.36 -10.51
C SER A 159 -10.95 -9.38 -10.81
N GLY A 160 -11.66 -9.59 -11.92
CA GLY A 160 -12.77 -8.73 -12.36
C GLY A 160 -12.37 -7.37 -12.94
N ASN A 161 -13.35 -6.46 -13.00
CA ASN A 161 -13.21 -5.13 -13.61
C ASN A 161 -13.10 -4.00 -12.56
N PHE A 162 -12.65 -4.34 -11.36
CA PHE A 162 -12.57 -3.41 -10.24
C PHE A 162 -11.36 -2.48 -10.32
N GLU A 163 -11.28 -1.57 -9.36
CA GLU A 163 -10.19 -0.62 -9.17
C GLU A 163 -9.73 -0.67 -7.72
N ASN A 164 -8.50 -0.24 -7.48
CA ASN A 164 -8.02 0.05 -6.14
C ASN A 164 -8.32 1.51 -5.85
N THR A 165 -8.93 1.78 -4.70
CA THR A 165 -9.37 3.13 -4.32
C THR A 165 -8.77 3.54 -3.00
N GLY A 166 -8.19 4.74 -2.97
CA GLY A 166 -7.77 5.36 -1.72
C GLY A 166 -8.80 6.34 -1.20
N TYR A 167 -9.11 6.21 0.08
CA TYR A 167 -9.99 7.08 0.84
C TYR A 167 -9.17 7.80 1.91
N ALA A 168 -9.46 9.07 2.15
CA ALA A 168 -8.83 9.81 3.25
C ALA A 168 -9.77 10.86 3.81
N ARG A 169 -9.56 11.20 5.09
CA ARG A 169 -10.17 12.37 5.70
C ARG A 169 -9.66 13.65 5.03
N PRO A 170 -10.46 14.73 4.98
CA PRO A 170 -9.98 16.03 4.51
C PRO A 170 -8.67 16.44 5.22
N GLY A 171 -7.67 16.84 4.44
CA GLY A 171 -6.34 17.23 4.95
C GLY A 171 -5.38 16.06 5.21
N LYS A 172 -5.79 14.81 4.98
CA LYS A 172 -4.95 13.61 5.14
C LYS A 172 -4.69 12.86 3.82
N TYR A 173 -4.92 13.54 2.68
CA TYR A 173 -4.65 13.01 1.36
C TYR A 173 -3.16 12.74 1.15
N GLY A 174 -2.82 11.57 0.57
CA GLY A 174 -1.45 11.24 0.18
C GLY A 174 -1.09 11.92 -1.14
N LEU A 175 -0.30 12.99 -1.09
CA LEU A 175 0.14 13.71 -2.28
C LEU A 175 0.97 12.82 -3.19
N TYR A 176 1.86 11.99 -2.63
CA TYR A 176 2.63 11.00 -3.37
C TYR A 176 1.74 10.08 -4.20
N ASN A 177 0.65 9.56 -3.61
CA ASN A 177 -0.28 8.66 -4.29
C ASN A 177 -1.01 9.35 -5.46
N ILE A 178 -1.41 10.61 -5.31
CA ILE A 178 -2.02 11.37 -6.40
C ILE A 178 -1.00 11.57 -7.53
N LEU A 179 0.18 12.09 -7.21
CA LEU A 179 1.19 12.48 -8.19
C LEU A 179 1.75 11.29 -8.99
N ILE A 180 1.90 10.13 -8.34
CA ILE A 180 2.39 8.93 -9.02
C ILE A 180 1.34 8.36 -9.98
N MET A 181 0.06 8.35 -9.60
CA MET A 181 -1.03 7.78 -10.39
C MET A 181 -1.43 8.68 -11.57
N GLU A 182 -1.40 10.00 -11.38
CA GLU A 182 -1.65 10.98 -12.45
C GLU A 182 -0.49 11.09 -13.47
N GLU A 183 0.63 10.40 -13.20
CA GLU A 183 1.86 10.47 -13.99
C GLU A 183 2.39 11.90 -14.24
N LYS A 184 2.12 12.84 -13.33
CA LYS A 184 2.49 14.27 -13.47
C LYS A 184 3.84 14.64 -12.90
N GLN A 185 4.47 13.72 -12.17
CA GLN A 185 5.68 14.02 -11.40
C GLN A 185 6.87 13.16 -11.87
N THR A 186 8.01 13.82 -12.05
CA THR A 186 9.31 13.17 -12.16
C THR A 186 9.67 12.55 -10.81
N ILE A 187 10.02 11.26 -10.83
CA ILE A 187 10.34 10.44 -9.66
C ILE A 187 11.77 9.92 -9.81
N VAL A 188 12.64 10.24 -8.86
CA VAL A 188 13.95 9.61 -8.73
C VAL A 188 13.85 8.48 -7.72
N ALA A 189 14.12 7.25 -8.16
CA ALA A 189 14.03 6.08 -7.32
C ALA A 189 15.42 5.46 -7.05
N LEU A 190 15.62 4.99 -5.82
CA LEU A 190 16.86 4.38 -5.36
C LEU A 190 16.60 2.96 -4.86
N GLY A 191 17.63 2.11 -4.90
CA GLY A 191 17.55 0.71 -4.47
C GLY A 191 17.29 -0.28 -5.61
N ALA A 192 17.55 -1.56 -5.34
CA ALA A 192 17.36 -2.64 -6.29
C ALA A 192 15.90 -2.77 -6.73
N GLY A 193 15.67 -2.96 -8.03
CA GLY A 193 14.35 -3.14 -8.65
C GLY A 193 13.46 -1.90 -8.68
N SER A 194 13.97 -0.75 -8.22
CA SER A 194 13.24 0.52 -8.30
C SER A 194 13.29 1.12 -9.70
N ILE A 195 12.35 2.02 -10.00
CA ILE A 195 12.17 2.61 -11.32
C ILE A 195 12.15 4.13 -11.18
N THR A 196 13.13 4.80 -11.78
CA THR A 196 13.11 6.25 -11.97
C THR A 196 12.21 6.57 -13.17
N LYS A 197 11.43 7.65 -13.06
CA LYS A 197 10.53 8.15 -14.11
C LYS A 197 10.79 9.63 -14.33
N ARG A 198 11.13 10.03 -15.56
CA ARG A 198 11.19 11.45 -15.97
C ARG A 198 9.96 11.80 -16.78
N VAL A 199 9.29 12.88 -16.40
CA VAL A 199 8.16 13.46 -17.14
C VAL A 199 8.66 14.75 -17.80
N PHE A 200 8.58 14.83 -19.12
CA PHE A 200 9.00 15.99 -19.90
C PHE A 200 7.85 17.01 -20.07
N PRO A 201 8.14 18.28 -20.39
CA PRO A 201 7.11 19.32 -20.56
C PRO A 201 6.07 19.02 -21.65
N ASP A 202 6.44 18.22 -22.66
CA ASP A 202 5.57 17.75 -23.75
C ASP A 202 4.69 16.55 -23.35
N GLY A 203 4.80 16.07 -22.11
CA GLY A 203 4.08 14.91 -21.59
C GLY A 203 4.75 13.57 -21.89
N ARG A 204 5.90 13.55 -22.57
CA ARG A 204 6.68 12.31 -22.76
C ARG A 204 7.16 11.78 -21.41
N ILE A 205 7.13 10.46 -21.26
CA ILE A 205 7.59 9.77 -20.06
C ILE A 205 8.69 8.78 -20.43
N GLU A 206 9.83 8.92 -19.77
CA GLU A 206 10.94 7.98 -19.86
C GLU A 206 11.22 7.34 -18.52
N ARG A 207 11.65 6.08 -18.54
CA ARG A 207 11.89 5.27 -17.35
C ARG A 207 13.31 4.71 -17.36
N CYS A 208 13.94 4.70 -16.19
CA CYS A 208 15.23 4.07 -15.97
C CYS A 208 15.13 3.11 -14.80
N ASP A 209 15.14 1.81 -15.10
CA ASP A 209 15.03 0.74 -14.11
C ASP A 209 16.40 0.39 -13.50
N ASN A 210 16.43 0.21 -12.18
CA ASN A 210 17.56 -0.44 -11.53
C ASN A 210 17.45 -1.97 -11.68
N VAL A 211 18.60 -2.64 -11.67
CA VAL A 211 18.64 -4.11 -11.61
C VAL A 211 17.92 -4.61 -10.35
N LYS A 212 17.20 -5.73 -10.49
CA LYS A 212 16.36 -6.30 -9.41
C LYS A 212 17.15 -7.07 -8.37
N ASP A 213 18.24 -7.71 -8.79
CA ASP A 213 19.10 -8.46 -7.88
C ASP A 213 19.91 -7.50 -7.00
N VAL A 214 19.97 -7.80 -5.70
CA VAL A 214 20.62 -6.92 -4.72
C VAL A 214 22.13 -6.94 -4.86
N GLY A 215 22.73 -8.10 -5.14
CA GLY A 215 24.18 -8.22 -5.31
C GLY A 215 24.65 -7.44 -6.54
N LEU A 216 23.97 -7.63 -7.67
CA LEU A 216 24.23 -6.89 -8.90
C LEU A 216 23.98 -5.38 -8.73
N TYR A 217 22.97 -4.98 -7.95
CA TYR A 217 22.71 -3.56 -7.68
C TYR A 217 23.89 -2.90 -6.95
N ILE A 218 24.45 -3.60 -5.96
CA ILE A 218 25.61 -3.12 -5.20
C ILE A 218 26.85 -3.07 -6.10
N GLU A 219 27.12 -4.12 -6.87
CA GLU A 219 28.27 -4.21 -7.77
C GLU A 219 28.23 -3.13 -8.86
N LYS A 220 27.04 -2.85 -9.41
CA LYS A 220 26.84 -1.94 -10.55
C LYS A 220 26.27 -0.58 -10.14
N ILE A 221 26.49 -0.15 -8.89
CA ILE A 221 25.87 1.09 -8.38
C ILE A 221 26.22 2.32 -9.23
N ASP A 222 27.47 2.42 -9.70
CA ASP A 222 27.93 3.52 -10.55
C ASP A 222 27.22 3.51 -11.91
N GLU A 223 27.06 2.34 -12.52
CA GLU A 223 26.26 2.16 -13.76
C GLU A 223 24.81 2.64 -13.54
N MET A 224 24.20 2.29 -12.40
CA MET A 224 22.83 2.71 -12.06
C MET A 224 22.73 4.22 -11.82
N ILE A 225 23.82 4.89 -11.40
CA ILE A 225 23.89 6.33 -11.22
C ILE A 225 24.04 7.03 -12.57
N GLU A 226 24.98 6.59 -13.41
CA GLU A 226 25.24 7.19 -14.73
C GLU A 226 24.01 7.12 -15.63
N ARG A 227 23.31 5.97 -15.69
CA ARG A 227 22.06 5.84 -16.47
C ARG A 227 20.98 6.85 -16.05
N LYS A 228 20.93 7.22 -14.76
CA LYS A 228 20.01 8.26 -14.28
C LYS A 228 20.51 9.65 -14.65
N LYS A 229 21.81 9.92 -14.57
CA LYS A 229 22.38 11.19 -15.04
C LYS A 229 22.08 11.42 -16.52
N GLU A 230 22.26 10.40 -17.36
CA GLU A 230 21.89 10.45 -18.78
C GLU A 230 20.39 10.71 -18.96
N LEU A 231 19.52 10.01 -18.23
CA LEU A 231 18.08 10.25 -18.27
C LEU A 231 17.71 11.71 -17.92
N PHE A 232 18.49 12.38 -17.06
CA PHE A 232 18.26 13.76 -16.63
C PHE A 232 19.14 14.79 -17.35
N ALA A 233 19.96 14.39 -18.32
CA ALA A 233 20.72 15.30 -19.14
C ALA A 233 19.78 16.22 -19.95
N GLU A 234 20.22 17.45 -20.18
CA GLU A 234 19.50 18.45 -20.99
C GLU A 234 19.69 18.21 -22.49
#